data_AF-A0A935WHT0-F1
#
_entry.id   AF-A0A935WHT0-F1
#
_cell.length_a   1.000
_cell.length_b   1.000
_cell.length_c   1.000
_cell.angle_alpha   90.00
_cell.angle_beta   90.00
_cell.angle_gamma   90.00
#
_symmetry.space_group_name_H-M   'P 1'
#
loop_
_entity.id
_entity.type
_entity.pdbx_description
1 polymer ?
#
loop_
_entity_poly.entity_id
_entity_poly.type
_entity_poly.pdbx_seq_one_letter_code
_entity_poly.pdbx_strand_id
1 'polypeptide(L)'
;MEQQGTWIWLRVDAIAPVRERFLAQGVRLLGEPRDLGPGWEQLFLDSEGNVLRLYEALNVVERSVDIAAPAEAVWSALTQAAAIERWFDAIDDVTFEAHPGGRVAFRDPAFGEVEGTVTAWEPVTRLAVEFRQNWPRLLEYRLTPVAGGTRLAVVQRDFGPVRERDFGIPGMIEHLDQALALLATLAKAGALAVSAADLARTVRDQLKSPN
;
A
#
# COMPACT_ATOMS: atom_id res chain seq x y z
N MET A 1 26.46 23.58 4.86
CA MET A 1 26.33 24.89 4.16
C MET A 1 24.91 24.94 3.63
N GLU A 2 24.01 25.65 4.30
CA GLU A 2 22.66 25.90 3.78
C GLU A 2 22.79 26.85 2.60
N GLN A 3 22.42 26.39 1.40
CA GLN A 3 22.40 27.25 0.21
C GLN A 3 21.15 28.14 0.25
N GLN A 4 21.35 29.46 0.21
CA GLN A 4 20.29 30.45 0.07
C GLN A 4 19.94 30.59 -1.42
N GLY A 5 18.76 30.12 -1.81
CA GLY A 5 18.22 30.23 -3.16
C GLY A 5 16.72 29.97 -3.18
N THR A 6 16.03 30.44 -4.21
CA THR A 6 14.60 30.14 -4.41
C THR A 6 14.45 28.68 -4.82
N TRP A 7 13.60 27.93 -4.13
CA TRP A 7 13.32 26.53 -4.43
C TRP A 7 12.17 26.43 -5.43
N ILE A 8 12.40 25.74 -6.56
CA ILE A 8 11.39 25.52 -7.59
C ILE A 8 11.14 24.02 -7.73
N TRP A 9 9.89 23.61 -7.57
CA TRP A 9 9.45 22.23 -7.63
C TRP A 9 8.83 21.92 -8.99
N LEU A 10 9.32 20.86 -9.64
CA LEU A 10 8.80 20.41 -10.93
C LEU A 10 8.44 18.92 -10.85
N ARG A 11 7.15 18.62 -10.99
CA ARG A 11 6.68 17.24 -11.15
C ARG A 11 6.92 16.79 -12.58
N VAL A 12 7.53 15.62 -12.76
CA VAL A 12 7.81 15.04 -14.07
C VAL A 12 7.37 13.59 -14.11
N ASP A 13 7.02 13.10 -15.30
CA ASP A 13 6.65 11.69 -15.50
C ASP A 13 7.88 10.77 -15.49
N ALA A 14 9.05 11.30 -15.87
CA ALA A 14 10.33 10.62 -15.80
C ALA A 14 11.47 11.64 -15.62
N ILE A 15 12.36 11.42 -14.65
CA ILE A 15 13.50 12.31 -14.38
C ILE A 15 14.53 12.24 -15.50
N ALA A 16 14.80 11.06 -16.05
CA ALA A 16 15.85 10.86 -17.05
C ALA A 16 15.74 11.80 -18.29
N PRO A 17 14.61 11.87 -19.01
CA PRO A 17 14.50 12.74 -20.18
C PRO A 17 14.53 14.24 -19.86
N VAL A 18 14.06 14.65 -18.67
CA VAL A 18 14.11 16.05 -18.24
C VAL A 18 15.53 16.44 -17.83
N ARG A 19 16.23 15.53 -17.14
CA ARG A 19 17.65 15.66 -16.81
C ARG A 19 18.49 15.87 -18.07
N GLU A 20 18.29 15.07 -19.11
CA GLU A 20 19.02 15.22 -20.39
C GLU A 20 18.79 16.59 -21.03
N ARG A 21 17.55 17.08 -21.04
CA ARG A 21 17.21 18.42 -21.57
C ARG A 21 17.84 19.54 -20.75
N PHE A 22 17.81 19.44 -19.43
CA PHE A 22 18.41 20.43 -18.53
C PHE A 22 19.93 20.48 -18.67
N LEU A 23 20.59 19.32 -18.76
CA LEU A 23 22.02 19.26 -19.05
C LEU A 23 22.36 19.90 -20.40
N ALA A 24 21.56 19.66 -21.44
CA ALA A 24 21.74 20.28 -22.75
C ALA A 24 21.57 21.81 -22.74
N GLN A 25 20.86 22.36 -21.75
CA GLN A 25 20.66 23.80 -21.53
C GLN A 25 21.70 24.42 -20.58
N GLY A 26 22.69 23.64 -20.12
CA GLY A 26 23.74 24.13 -19.22
C GLY A 26 23.35 24.19 -17.75
N VAL A 27 22.22 23.58 -17.36
CA VAL A 27 21.80 23.44 -15.96
C VAL A 27 22.68 22.39 -15.26
N ARG A 28 23.16 22.70 -14.06
CA ARG A 28 24.12 21.85 -13.33
C ARG A 28 23.41 20.88 -12.38
N LEU A 29 23.85 19.62 -12.33
CA LEU A 29 23.35 18.64 -11.36
C LEU A 29 23.91 18.88 -9.95
N LEU A 30 23.07 18.66 -8.95
CA LEU A 30 23.45 18.67 -7.54
C LEU A 30 23.31 17.24 -6.97
N GLY A 31 24.32 16.41 -7.25
CA GLY A 31 24.40 15.02 -6.78
C GLY A 31 23.65 14.01 -7.63
N GLU A 32 23.63 12.76 -7.17
CA GLU A 32 22.91 11.65 -7.81
C GLU A 32 21.42 11.66 -7.44
N PRO A 33 20.55 11.03 -8.27
CA PRO A 33 19.15 10.85 -7.93
C PRO A 33 19.00 10.15 -6.58
N ARG A 34 18.05 10.62 -5.77
CA ARG A 34 17.72 10.01 -4.48
C ARG A 34 16.39 9.30 -4.57
N ASP A 35 16.34 8.06 -4.10
CA ASP A 35 15.09 7.33 -3.89
C ASP A 35 14.38 7.96 -2.69
N LEU A 36 13.13 8.36 -2.90
CA LEU A 36 12.27 8.93 -1.87
C LEU A 36 11.09 8.02 -1.50
N GLY A 37 11.04 6.78 -1.98
CA GLY A 37 9.93 5.85 -1.73
C GLY A 37 8.96 5.79 -2.90
N PRO A 38 7.99 6.71 -3.05
CA PRO A 38 7.06 6.72 -4.18
C PRO A 38 7.61 7.59 -5.32
N GLY A 39 8.93 7.67 -5.46
CA GLY A 39 9.52 8.45 -6.53
C GLY A 39 11.02 8.66 -6.39
N TRP A 40 11.56 9.27 -7.43
CA TRP A 40 12.96 9.69 -7.46
C TRP A 40 13.02 11.20 -7.40
N GLU A 41 14.08 11.70 -6.79
CA GLU A 41 14.42 13.11 -6.76
C GLU A 41 15.73 13.36 -7.46
N GLN A 42 15.80 14.47 -8.21
CA GLN A 42 17.05 15.03 -8.69
C GLN A 42 17.09 16.53 -8.46
N LEU A 43 18.15 16.99 -7.79
CA LEU A 43 18.42 18.40 -7.58
C LEU A 43 19.29 18.96 -8.72
N PHE A 44 19.02 20.20 -9.09
CA PHE A 44 19.76 20.97 -10.09
C PHE A 44 19.98 22.40 -9.62
N LEU A 45 20.99 23.04 -10.21
CA LEU A 45 21.26 24.47 -10.08
C LEU A 45 21.09 25.09 -11.47
N ASP A 46 20.23 26.09 -11.58
CA ASP A 46 20.08 26.87 -12.82
C ASP A 46 21.18 27.93 -12.96
N SER A 47 21.16 28.67 -14.07
CA SER A 47 22.13 29.73 -14.37
C SER A 47 22.04 30.94 -13.44
N GLU A 48 20.94 31.10 -12.70
CA GLU A 48 20.70 32.20 -11.76
C GLU A 48 21.05 31.81 -10.31
N GLY A 49 21.46 30.55 -10.10
CA GLY A 49 21.77 30.03 -8.77
C GLY A 49 20.56 29.53 -7.99
N ASN A 50 19.40 29.38 -8.63
CA ASN A 50 18.23 28.75 -8.00
C ASN A 50 18.39 27.24 -7.99
N VAL A 51 17.82 26.61 -6.96
CA VAL A 51 17.79 25.15 -6.84
C VAL A 51 16.48 24.65 -7.43
N LEU A 52 16.58 23.91 -8.53
CA LEU A 52 15.45 23.18 -9.11
C LEU A 52 15.42 21.77 -8.50
N ARG A 53 14.23 21.34 -8.12
CA ARG A 53 13.98 20.00 -7.57
C ARG A 53 13.02 19.28 -8.51
N LEU A 54 13.56 18.33 -9.28
CA LEU A 54 12.75 17.42 -10.09
C LEU A 54 12.31 16.25 -9.23
N TYR A 55 11.04 15.89 -9.36
CA TYR A 55 10.47 14.73 -8.72
C TYR A 55 9.72 13.87 -9.74
N GLU A 56 10.14 12.62 -9.88
CA GLU A 56 9.44 11.58 -10.64
C GLU A 56 8.59 10.76 -9.67
N ALA A 57 7.26 10.82 -9.79
CA ALA A 57 6.39 9.99 -8.98
C ALA A 57 6.36 8.55 -9.52
N LEU A 58 6.61 7.56 -8.66
CA LEU A 58 6.20 6.18 -8.90
C LEU A 58 4.67 6.19 -9.07
N ASN A 59 4.24 5.89 -10.29
CA ASN A 59 2.81 5.82 -10.60
C ASN A 59 2.21 4.47 -10.19
N VAL A 60 3.03 3.45 -9.95
CA VAL A 60 2.61 2.10 -9.56
C VAL A 60 3.60 1.50 -8.56
N VAL A 61 3.07 0.91 -7.49
CA VAL A 61 3.81 0.05 -6.55
C VAL A 61 3.16 -1.33 -6.57
N GLU A 62 3.96 -2.37 -6.81
CA GLU A 62 3.52 -3.76 -6.78
C GLU A 62 4.30 -4.54 -5.71
N ARG A 63 3.58 -5.34 -4.93
CA ARG A 63 4.14 -6.25 -3.90
C ARG A 63 3.43 -7.59 -3.95
N SER A 64 4.12 -8.65 -3.57
CA SER A 64 3.52 -9.98 -3.45
C SER A 64 4.13 -10.77 -2.30
N VAL A 65 3.31 -11.54 -1.59
CA VAL A 65 3.73 -12.42 -0.50
C VAL A 65 3.00 -13.76 -0.57
N ASP A 66 3.72 -14.85 -0.29
CA ASP A 66 3.14 -16.19 -0.14
C ASP A 66 2.81 -16.44 1.33
N ILE A 67 1.54 -16.69 1.61
CA ILE A 67 1.01 -16.88 2.96
C ILE A 67 0.61 -18.33 3.12
N ALA A 68 1.19 -19.03 4.10
CA ALA A 68 0.83 -20.40 4.45
C ALA A 68 -0.51 -20.48 5.20
N ALA A 69 -1.58 -20.01 4.55
CA ALA A 69 -2.97 -20.03 5.01
C ALA A 69 -3.90 -20.18 3.79
N PRO A 70 -5.09 -20.77 3.96
CA PRO A 70 -6.09 -20.87 2.89
C PRO A 70 -6.62 -19.49 2.50
N ALA A 71 -7.12 -19.35 1.27
CA ALA A 71 -7.52 -18.07 0.69
C ALA A 71 -8.66 -17.41 1.49
N GLU A 72 -9.54 -18.21 2.09
CA GLU A 72 -10.63 -17.77 2.97
C GLU A 72 -10.11 -17.06 4.22
N ALA A 73 -9.01 -17.56 4.81
CA ALA A 73 -8.41 -16.96 6.00
C ALA A 73 -7.71 -15.64 5.65
N VAL A 74 -6.99 -15.60 4.51
CA VAL A 74 -6.36 -14.38 3.99
C VAL A 74 -7.43 -13.33 3.64
N TRP A 75 -8.51 -13.75 2.98
CA TRP A 75 -9.63 -12.89 2.63
C TRP A 75 -10.29 -12.29 3.87
N SER A 76 -10.56 -13.11 4.89
CA SER A 76 -11.12 -12.62 6.16
C SER A 76 -10.22 -11.57 6.81
N ALA A 77 -8.90 -11.79 6.83
CA ALA A 77 -7.95 -10.81 7.38
C ALA A 77 -7.93 -9.49 6.58
N LEU A 78 -8.16 -9.55 5.26
CA LEU A 78 -8.18 -8.37 4.38
C LEU A 78 -9.46 -7.54 4.50
N THR A 79 -10.60 -8.16 4.83
CA THR A 79 -11.91 -7.50 4.67
C THR A 79 -12.67 -7.25 5.97
N GLN A 80 -12.20 -7.81 7.09
CA GLN A 80 -12.80 -7.56 8.40
C GLN A 80 -12.17 -6.32 9.03
N ALA A 81 -12.97 -5.29 9.34
CA ALA A 81 -12.48 -4.02 9.89
C ALA A 81 -11.57 -4.22 11.12
N ALA A 82 -11.99 -5.06 12.07
CA ALA A 82 -11.19 -5.38 13.26
C ALA A 82 -9.88 -6.13 12.96
N ALA A 83 -9.75 -6.77 11.80
CA ALA A 83 -8.48 -7.35 11.35
C ALA A 83 -7.62 -6.28 10.66
N ILE A 84 -8.22 -5.44 9.82
CA ILE A 84 -7.55 -4.33 9.11
C ILE A 84 -6.80 -3.43 10.08
N GLU A 85 -7.45 -2.97 11.15
CA GLU A 85 -6.83 -2.12 12.19
C GLU A 85 -5.61 -2.78 12.86
N ARG A 86 -5.53 -4.13 12.88
CA ARG A 86 -4.49 -4.88 13.60
C ARG A 86 -3.26 -5.22 12.76
N TRP A 87 -3.38 -5.25 11.44
CA TRP A 87 -2.22 -5.48 10.57
C TRP A 87 -1.80 -4.20 9.85
N PHE A 88 -2.71 -3.25 9.71
CA PHE A 88 -2.42 -1.92 9.22
C PHE A 88 -2.36 -0.95 10.42
N ASP A 89 -1.44 -1.24 11.35
CA ASP A 89 -1.22 -0.62 12.69
C ASP A 89 -1.07 0.92 12.69
N ALA A 90 -1.13 1.55 11.52
CA ALA A 90 -1.09 2.98 11.37
C ALA A 90 -2.48 3.62 11.20
N ILE A 91 -3.61 2.89 11.07
CA ILE A 91 -4.91 3.54 10.79
C ILE A 91 -5.96 3.29 11.86
N ASP A 92 -6.80 4.30 12.06
CA ASP A 92 -7.90 4.30 13.03
C ASP A 92 -9.26 4.52 12.34
N ASP A 93 -10.36 4.29 13.07
CA ASP A 93 -11.74 4.60 12.66
C ASP A 93 -12.16 3.89 11.34
N VAL A 94 -11.80 2.60 11.19
CA VAL A 94 -12.01 1.88 9.92
C VAL A 94 -13.50 1.60 9.67
N THR A 95 -14.01 2.14 8.57
CA THR A 95 -15.30 1.79 7.97
C THR A 95 -15.06 1.00 6.70
N PHE A 96 -15.70 -0.16 6.56
CA PHE A 96 -15.59 -1.00 5.37
C PHE A 96 -16.91 -1.70 5.02
N GLU A 97 -17.48 -1.38 3.85
CA GLU A 97 -18.69 -2.01 3.32
C GLU A 97 -18.34 -3.04 2.22
N ALA A 98 -18.64 -4.31 2.51
CA ALA A 98 -18.17 -5.47 1.75
C ALA A 98 -19.00 -5.77 0.47
N HIS A 99 -19.11 -4.81 -0.44
CA HIS A 99 -19.76 -4.97 -1.74
C HIS A 99 -19.29 -3.90 -2.75
N PRO A 100 -19.46 -4.09 -4.07
CA PRO A 100 -19.20 -3.04 -5.05
C PRO A 100 -20.03 -1.79 -4.75
N GLY A 101 -19.42 -0.61 -4.85
CA GLY A 101 -20.01 0.67 -4.45
C GLY A 101 -19.99 0.95 -2.94
N GLY A 102 -19.54 -0.01 -2.12
CA GLY A 102 -19.43 0.15 -0.67
C GLY A 102 -18.39 1.18 -0.27
N ARG A 103 -18.64 1.90 0.83
CA ARG A 103 -17.73 2.89 1.39
C ARG A 103 -16.54 2.25 2.10
N VAL A 104 -15.36 2.82 1.88
CA VAL A 104 -14.15 2.60 2.67
C VAL A 104 -13.71 3.92 3.26
N ALA A 105 -13.45 3.98 4.56
CA ALA A 105 -12.85 5.15 5.17
C ALA A 105 -12.04 4.78 6.41
N PHE A 106 -11.02 5.58 6.70
CA PHE A 106 -10.19 5.47 7.89
C PHE A 106 -9.42 6.78 8.09
N ARG A 107 -8.82 6.94 9.27
CA ARG A 107 -7.88 8.01 9.56
C ARG A 107 -6.46 7.48 9.50
N ASP A 108 -5.64 8.13 8.70
CA ASP A 108 -4.20 7.90 8.62
C ASP A 108 -3.47 9.03 9.38
N PRO A 109 -2.48 8.75 10.24
CA PRO A 109 -1.78 9.72 11.05
C PRO A 109 -0.87 10.63 10.20
N ALA A 110 -0.39 10.14 9.06
CA ALA A 110 0.42 10.91 8.13
C ALA A 110 -0.43 11.62 7.06
N PHE A 111 -1.52 10.99 6.62
CA PHE A 111 -2.30 11.45 5.48
C PHE A 111 -3.67 12.05 5.83
N GLY A 112 -4.09 11.97 7.10
CA GLY A 112 -5.36 12.48 7.60
C GLY A 112 -6.53 11.57 7.22
N GLU A 113 -7.72 12.17 7.02
CA GLU A 113 -8.90 11.39 6.62
C GLU A 113 -8.78 10.87 5.19
N VAL A 114 -9.02 9.57 5.04
CA VAL A 114 -9.00 8.85 3.78
C VAL A 114 -10.40 8.30 3.50
N GLU A 115 -10.89 8.54 2.30
CA GLU A 115 -12.17 8.00 1.82
C GLU A 115 -12.01 7.36 0.45
N GLY A 116 -12.71 6.25 0.26
CA GLY A 116 -12.75 5.51 -0.99
C GLY A 116 -14.03 4.72 -1.18
N THR A 117 -14.07 4.02 -2.30
CA THR A 117 -15.20 3.20 -2.71
C THR A 117 -14.69 1.87 -3.25
N VAL A 118 -15.30 0.77 -2.83
CA VAL A 118 -15.01 -0.57 -3.34
C VAL A 118 -15.46 -0.64 -4.80
N THR A 119 -14.54 -0.84 -5.72
CA THR A 119 -14.82 -0.94 -7.16
C THR A 119 -14.86 -2.38 -7.66
N ALA A 120 -14.17 -3.30 -6.98
CA ALA A 120 -14.27 -4.74 -7.22
C ALA A 120 -14.39 -5.49 -5.89
N TRP A 121 -15.31 -6.44 -5.85
CA TRP A 121 -15.54 -7.34 -4.73
C TRP A 121 -15.84 -8.73 -5.27
N GLU A 122 -14.80 -9.53 -5.41
CA GLU A 122 -14.86 -10.92 -5.84
C GLU A 122 -14.33 -11.76 -4.67
N PRO A 123 -15.22 -12.35 -3.85
CA PRO A 123 -14.82 -13.08 -2.65
C PRO A 123 -13.67 -14.04 -2.91
N VAL A 124 -12.74 -14.10 -1.95
CA VAL A 124 -11.53 -14.94 -1.92
C VAL A 124 -10.58 -14.81 -3.12
N THR A 125 -10.78 -13.82 -3.99
CA THR A 125 -10.03 -13.69 -5.24
C THR A 125 -9.56 -12.26 -5.50
N ARG A 126 -10.43 -11.25 -5.38
CA ARG A 126 -10.07 -9.88 -5.73
C ARG A 126 -10.87 -8.82 -4.97
N LEU A 127 -10.14 -7.84 -4.44
CA LEU A 127 -10.69 -6.62 -3.85
C LEU A 127 -10.01 -5.43 -4.52
N ALA A 128 -10.79 -4.44 -4.97
CA ALA A 128 -10.25 -3.17 -5.44
C ALA A 128 -10.99 -2.01 -4.80
N VAL A 129 -10.24 -0.98 -4.40
CA VAL A 129 -10.75 0.24 -3.79
C VAL A 129 -10.18 1.43 -4.54
N GLU A 130 -11.05 2.36 -4.91
CA GLU A 130 -10.62 3.67 -5.42
C GLU A 130 -10.74 4.71 -4.32
N PHE A 131 -9.63 5.38 -4.02
CA PHE A 131 -9.57 6.47 -3.04
C PHE A 131 -9.72 7.83 -3.71
N ARG A 132 -10.44 8.73 -3.04
CA ARG A 132 -10.71 10.09 -3.55
C ARG A 132 -9.54 11.05 -3.33
N GLN A 133 -8.83 10.87 -2.22
CA GLN A 133 -7.76 11.77 -1.79
C GLN A 133 -6.82 11.11 -0.79
N ASN A 134 -5.68 11.76 -0.58
CA ASN A 134 -4.70 11.49 0.49
C ASN A 134 -3.98 10.13 0.44
N TRP A 135 -4.46 9.21 -0.38
CA TRP A 135 -3.90 7.88 -0.63
C TRP A 135 -3.72 7.63 -2.13
N PRO A 136 -3.04 6.54 -2.54
CA PRO A 136 -2.99 6.14 -3.95
C PRO A 136 -4.41 6.02 -4.49
N ARG A 137 -4.69 6.54 -5.69
CA ARG A 137 -6.06 6.52 -6.22
C ARG A 137 -6.61 5.10 -6.35
N LEU A 138 -5.79 4.12 -6.69
CA LEU A 138 -6.22 2.72 -6.76
C LEU A 138 -5.39 1.85 -5.81
N LEU A 139 -6.09 1.00 -5.06
CA LEU A 139 -5.52 -0.11 -4.31
C LEU A 139 -6.23 -1.40 -4.72
N GLU A 140 -5.48 -2.40 -5.17
CA GLU A 140 -6.00 -3.69 -5.58
C GLU A 140 -5.26 -4.83 -4.87
N TYR A 141 -6.04 -5.77 -4.32
CA TYR A 141 -5.59 -7.03 -3.76
C TYR A 141 -6.04 -8.18 -4.66
N ARG A 142 -5.13 -9.12 -4.95
CA ARG A 142 -5.43 -10.37 -5.65
C ARG A 142 -4.93 -11.55 -4.85
N LEU A 143 -5.79 -12.54 -4.68
CA LEU A 143 -5.47 -13.80 -4.02
C LEU A 143 -5.38 -14.89 -5.08
N THR A 144 -4.32 -15.67 -5.05
CA THR A 144 -4.13 -16.82 -5.93
C THR A 144 -3.73 -18.02 -5.08
N PRO A 145 -4.50 -19.13 -5.09
CA PRO A 145 -4.07 -20.36 -4.43
C PRO A 145 -2.72 -20.84 -4.98
N VAL A 146 -1.81 -21.21 -4.09
CA VAL A 146 -0.49 -21.77 -4.42
C VAL A 146 -0.24 -23.02 -3.60
N ALA A 147 0.77 -23.81 -3.97
CA ALA A 147 1.18 -24.95 -3.18
C ALA A 147 1.52 -24.50 -1.74
N GLY A 148 0.81 -25.03 -0.75
CA GLY A 148 1.04 -24.71 0.66
C GLY A 148 0.36 -23.45 1.18
N GLY A 149 -0.48 -22.76 0.38
CA GLY A 149 -1.22 -21.60 0.87
C GLY A 149 -1.79 -20.69 -0.22
N THR A 150 -1.65 -19.38 -0.03
CA THR A 150 -2.22 -18.35 -0.89
C THR A 150 -1.19 -17.26 -1.16
N ARG A 151 -1.00 -16.90 -2.43
CA ARG A 151 -0.27 -15.71 -2.83
C ARG A 151 -1.19 -14.49 -2.77
N LEU A 152 -0.80 -13.48 -2.02
CA LEU A 152 -1.43 -12.16 -2.00
C LEU A 152 -0.57 -11.20 -2.83
N ALA A 153 -1.13 -10.65 -3.90
CA ALA A 153 -0.54 -9.55 -4.65
C ALA A 153 -1.27 -8.24 -4.33
N VAL A 154 -0.50 -7.17 -4.12
CA VAL A 154 -0.99 -5.83 -3.84
C VAL A 154 -0.47 -4.87 -4.90
N VAL A 155 -1.37 -4.08 -5.46
CA VAL A 155 -1.06 -3.04 -6.44
C VAL A 155 -1.62 -1.71 -5.94
N GLN A 156 -0.75 -0.72 -5.82
CA GLN A 156 -1.14 0.68 -5.57
C GLN A 156 -0.81 1.50 -6.82
N ARG A 157 -1.74 2.33 -7.28
CA ARG A 157 -1.55 3.18 -8.48
C ARG A 157 -1.99 4.61 -8.28
N ASP A 158 -1.52 5.44 -9.20
CA ASP A 158 -2.00 6.81 -9.41
C ASP A 158 -1.88 7.64 -8.14
N PHE A 159 -0.65 7.70 -7.63
CA PHE A 159 -0.27 8.57 -6.53
C PHE A 159 -0.50 10.02 -6.98
N GLY A 160 -1.27 10.77 -6.19
CA GLY A 160 -1.64 12.15 -6.51
C GLY A 160 -0.43 13.10 -6.64
N PRO A 161 -0.66 14.40 -6.88
CA PRO A 161 0.43 15.37 -6.86
C PRO A 161 1.12 15.38 -5.49
N VAL A 162 2.45 15.45 -5.53
CA VAL A 162 3.31 15.50 -4.35
C VAL A 162 2.97 16.73 -3.51
N ARG A 163 2.79 16.51 -2.22
CA ARG A 163 2.56 17.47 -1.15
C ARG A 163 3.57 17.23 -0.05
N GLU A 164 3.71 18.15 0.89
CA GLU A 164 4.67 18.04 2.00
C GLU A 164 4.47 16.75 2.84
N ARG A 165 3.23 16.28 2.99
CA ARG A 165 2.94 14.99 3.64
C ARG A 165 3.55 13.77 2.92
N ASP A 166 3.80 13.88 1.61
CA ASP A 166 4.21 12.76 0.77
C ASP A 166 5.67 12.35 1.01
N PHE A 167 6.45 13.17 1.73
CA PHE A 167 7.76 12.78 2.28
C PHE A 167 7.64 11.69 3.38
N GLY A 168 6.44 11.40 3.88
CA GLY A 168 6.16 10.26 4.76
C GLY A 168 5.86 8.94 4.03
N ILE A 169 5.66 8.97 2.71
CA ILE A 169 5.37 7.78 1.91
C ILE A 169 6.48 6.72 1.90
N PRO A 170 7.80 7.02 1.93
CA PRO A 170 8.79 5.94 2.08
C PRO A 170 8.54 5.12 3.35
N GLY A 171 8.18 5.78 4.47
CA GLY A 171 7.71 5.09 5.67
C GLY A 171 6.42 4.30 5.45
N MET A 172 5.46 4.80 4.67
CA MET A 172 4.25 4.06 4.29
C MET A 172 4.54 2.79 3.48
N ILE A 173 5.53 2.83 2.58
CA ILE A 173 5.93 1.66 1.77
C ILE A 173 6.69 0.64 2.65
N GLU A 174 7.57 1.10 3.53
CA GLU A 174 8.22 0.21 4.52
C GLU A 174 7.19 -0.41 5.48
N HIS A 175 6.18 0.37 5.90
CA HIS A 175 5.04 -0.13 6.66
C HIS A 175 4.21 -1.13 5.87
N LEU A 176 4.12 -1.03 4.54
CA LEU A 176 3.38 -2.01 3.73
C LEU A 176 4.01 -3.40 3.81
N ASP A 177 5.34 -3.52 3.75
CA ASP A 177 6.02 -4.82 3.87
C ASP A 177 5.83 -5.42 5.29
N GLN A 178 5.88 -4.58 6.34
CA GLN A 178 5.59 -4.99 7.72
C GLN A 178 4.12 -5.39 7.89
N ALA A 179 3.21 -4.61 7.33
CA ALA A 179 1.77 -4.83 7.38
C ALA A 179 1.39 -6.16 6.70
N LEU A 180 2.02 -6.48 5.56
CA LEU A 180 1.84 -7.77 4.88
C LEU A 180 2.34 -8.96 5.72
N ALA A 181 3.44 -8.79 6.47
CA ALA A 181 3.93 -9.81 7.39
C ALA A 181 2.98 -10.03 8.59
N LEU A 182 2.41 -8.95 9.13
CA LEU A 182 1.40 -9.01 10.19
C LEU A 182 0.10 -9.67 9.70
N LEU A 183 -0.35 -9.29 8.50
CA LEU A 183 -1.51 -9.92 7.85
C LEU A 183 -1.30 -11.42 7.69
N ALA A 184 -0.13 -11.83 7.20
CA ALA A 184 0.22 -13.25 7.06
C ALA A 184 0.17 -13.99 8.41
N THR A 185 0.57 -13.33 9.49
CA THR A 185 0.53 -13.87 10.85
C THR A 185 -0.92 -14.02 11.36
N LEU A 186 -1.75 -13.00 11.17
CA LEU A 186 -3.17 -13.03 11.54
C LEU A 186 -3.94 -14.10 10.75
N ALA A 187 -3.71 -14.21 9.44
CA ALA A 187 -4.33 -15.21 8.59
C ALA A 187 -3.98 -16.64 9.04
N LYS A 188 -2.71 -16.89 9.38
CA LYS A 188 -2.27 -18.18 9.93
C LYS A 188 -2.94 -18.48 11.28
N ALA A 189 -2.97 -17.51 12.19
CA ALA A 189 -3.60 -17.67 13.49
C ALA A 189 -5.12 -17.94 13.38
N GLY A 190 -5.81 -17.22 12.48
CA GLY A 190 -7.21 -17.45 12.17
C GLY A 190 -7.47 -18.85 11.60
N ALA A 191 -6.65 -19.30 10.65
CA ALA A 191 -6.76 -20.64 10.08
C ALA A 191 -6.56 -21.75 11.13
N LEU A 192 -5.58 -21.58 12.02
CA LEU A 192 -5.33 -22.52 13.12
C LEU A 192 -6.50 -22.56 14.11
N ALA A 193 -7.10 -21.41 14.44
CA ALA A 193 -8.24 -21.34 15.36
C ALA A 193 -9.50 -22.03 14.77
N VAL A 194 -9.76 -21.84 13.47
CA VAL A 194 -10.88 -22.52 12.78
C VAL A 194 -10.65 -24.04 12.77
N SER A 195 -9.44 -24.48 12.40
CA SER A 195 -9.10 -25.91 12.39
C SER A 195 -9.26 -26.57 13.77
N ALA A 196 -8.82 -25.90 14.84
CA ALA A 196 -8.98 -26.39 16.21
C ALA A 196 -10.46 -26.48 16.62
N ALA A 197 -11.28 -25.50 16.24
CA ALA A 197 -12.72 -25.51 16.51
C ALA A 197 -13.44 -26.65 15.76
N ASP A 198 -13.04 -26.92 14.51
CA ASP A 198 -13.60 -28.00 13.70
C ASP A 198 -13.21 -29.39 14.23
N LEU A 199 -11.97 -29.55 14.69
CA LEU A 199 -11.52 -30.75 15.40
C LEU A 199 -12.32 -30.96 16.70
N ALA A 200 -12.49 -29.92 17.51
CA ALA A 200 -13.25 -30.00 18.75
C ALA A 200 -14.74 -30.35 18.50
N ARG A 201 -15.32 -29.86 17.41
CA ARG A 201 -16.68 -30.22 16.99
C ARG A 201 -16.76 -31.68 16.56
N THR A 202 -15.83 -32.13 15.72
CA THR A 202 -15.74 -33.51 15.25
C THR A 202 -15.60 -34.50 16.40
N VAL A 203 -14.71 -34.22 17.36
CA VAL A 203 -14.53 -35.03 18.57
C VAL A 203 -15.81 -35.06 19.41
N ARG A 204 -16.50 -33.92 19.57
CA ARG A 204 -17.76 -33.84 20.31
C ARG A 204 -18.88 -34.65 19.64
N ASP A 205 -18.95 -34.64 18.32
CA ASP A 205 -19.96 -35.37 17.57
C ASP A 205 -19.70 -36.88 17.61
N GLN A 206 -18.43 -37.31 17.55
CA GLN A 206 -18.04 -38.72 17.76
C GLN A 206 -18.35 -39.22 19.17
N LEU A 207 -18.21 -38.38 20.20
CA LEU A 207 -18.56 -38.73 21.58
C LEU A 207 -20.08 -38.76 21.86
N LYS A 208 -20.89 -38.19 20.95
CA LYS A 208 -22.35 -38.14 21.08
C LYS A 208 -23.08 -39.22 20.29
N SER A 209 -22.40 -39.99 19.45
CA SER A 209 -22.97 -41.17 18.80
C SER A 209 -22.95 -42.35 19.78
N PRO A 210 -24.09 -42.81 20.34
CA PRO A 210 -24.12 -44.02 21.14
C PRO A 210 -23.93 -45.21 20.20
N ASN A 211 -23.05 -46.12 20.61
CA ASN A 211 -23.02 -47.48 20.09
C ASN A 211 -24.26 -48.25 20.56
#